data_AF-A0A3M1B3S9-F1
#
_entry.id   AF-A0A3M1B3S9-F1
#
_cell.length_a   1.000
_cell.length_b   1.000
_cell.length_c   1.000
_cell.angle_alpha   90.00
_cell.angle_beta   90.00
_cell.angle_gamma   90.00
#
_symmetry.space_group_name_H-M   'P 1'
#
loop_
_entity.id
_entity.type
_entity.pdbx_description
1 polymer ?
#
loop_
_entity_poly.entity_id
_entity_poly.type
_entity_poly.pdbx_seq_one_letter_code
_entity_poly.pdbx_strand_id
1 'polypeptide(L)'
;LPTPALDLAFILPLQIQAFLHLSAIYNHSLNEDRAKEIVGILLSKFAIKKAKKSLLKFVPGIGNLLTSATTFAETYALLTIFQKYFETGAALEEPELKALEKIYETTLNNTKKFQNSPLFQQYRKLQLKYKNKIITSKEFQQSIEQLLNQQPPKPTP
;
A
#
# COMPACT_ATOMS: atom_id res chain seq x y z
N LEU A 1 3.90 26.24 -5.87
CA LEU A 1 3.82 25.62 -4.53
C LEU A 1 2.89 24.43 -4.63
N PRO A 2 3.24 23.24 -4.09
CA PRO A 2 2.32 22.11 -4.08
C PRO A 2 1.08 22.48 -3.24
N THR A 3 -0.09 22.46 -3.87
CA THR A 3 -1.37 22.64 -3.18
C THR A 3 -1.96 21.26 -2.90
N PRO A 4 -2.64 21.04 -1.76
CA PRO A 4 -3.23 19.74 -1.42
C PRO A 4 -4.10 19.14 -2.53
N ALA A 5 -4.80 19.98 -3.31
CA ALA A 5 -5.61 19.55 -4.44
C ALA A 5 -4.78 18.97 -5.60
N LEU A 6 -3.58 19.51 -5.86
CA LEU A 6 -2.70 19.08 -6.94
C LEU A 6 -2.04 17.72 -6.64
N ASP A 7 -1.73 17.47 -5.36
CA ASP A 7 -1.13 16.20 -4.91
C ASP A 7 -2.11 15.02 -5.01
N LEU A 8 -3.39 15.27 -4.69
CA LEU A 8 -4.47 14.28 -4.79
C LEU A 8 -4.76 13.91 -6.25
N ALA A 9 -4.83 14.91 -7.14
CA ALA A 9 -5.12 14.72 -8.56
C ALA A 9 -4.14 13.78 -9.26
N PHE A 10 -2.92 13.67 -8.74
CA PHE A 10 -1.86 12.85 -9.34
C PHE A 10 -1.87 11.38 -8.88
N ILE A 11 -2.43 11.11 -7.70
CA ILE A 11 -2.38 9.78 -7.07
C ILE A 11 -3.70 9.03 -7.20
N LEU A 12 -4.80 9.77 -7.27
CA LEU A 12 -6.11 9.22 -7.58
C LEU A 12 -6.08 8.31 -8.82
N PRO A 13 -5.47 8.69 -9.97
CA PRO A 13 -5.36 7.81 -11.12
C PRO A 13 -4.69 6.46 -10.81
N LEU A 14 -3.61 6.47 -10.01
CA LEU A 14 -2.91 5.25 -9.62
C LEU A 14 -3.78 4.35 -8.72
N GLN A 15 -4.52 4.95 -7.79
CA GLN A 15 -5.43 4.21 -6.91
C GLN A 15 -6.59 3.59 -7.70
N ILE A 16 -7.15 4.34 -8.67
CA ILE A 16 -8.22 3.86 -9.56
C ILE A 16 -7.70 2.70 -10.44
N GLN A 17 -6.51 2.83 -11.02
CA GLN A 17 -5.92 1.74 -11.82
C GLN A 17 -5.66 0.48 -10.99
N ALA A 18 -5.12 0.63 -9.77
CA ALA A 18 -4.92 -0.49 -8.87
C ALA A 18 -6.25 -1.19 -8.52
N PHE A 19 -7.30 -0.40 -8.28
CA PHE A 19 -8.63 -0.91 -8.01
C PHE A 19 -9.23 -1.67 -9.21
N LEU A 20 -9.09 -1.14 -10.43
CA LEU A 20 -9.52 -1.80 -11.67
C LEU A 20 -8.74 -3.09 -11.95
N HIS A 21 -7.43 -3.12 -11.66
CA HIS A 21 -6.66 -4.36 -11.75
C HIS A 21 -7.15 -5.41 -10.73
N LEU A 22 -7.45 -4.99 -9.50
CA LEU A 22 -8.02 -5.89 -8.51
C LEU A 22 -9.41 -6.38 -8.95
N SER A 23 -10.27 -5.52 -9.49
CA SER A 23 -11.58 -5.96 -9.97
C SER A 23 -11.44 -7.04 -11.04
N ALA A 24 -10.51 -6.87 -11.98
CA ALA A 24 -10.24 -7.88 -13.00
C ALA A 24 -9.74 -9.21 -12.41
N ILE A 25 -8.87 -9.18 -11.38
CA ILE A 25 -8.38 -10.38 -10.67
C ILE A 25 -9.53 -11.12 -9.97
N TYR A 26 -10.47 -10.38 -9.38
CA TYR A 26 -11.64 -10.94 -8.68
C TYR A 26 -12.84 -11.18 -9.62
N ASN A 27 -12.64 -11.16 -10.93
CA ASN A 27 -13.67 -11.37 -11.96
C ASN A 27 -14.85 -10.39 -11.91
N HIS A 28 -14.64 -9.19 -11.38
CA HIS A 28 -15.61 -8.08 -11.46
C HIS A 28 -15.31 -7.20 -12.68
N SER A 29 -16.29 -7.09 -13.59
CA SER A 29 -16.25 -6.12 -14.68
C SER A 29 -16.70 -4.75 -14.17
N LEU A 30 -15.73 -3.84 -13.99
CA LEU A 30 -15.97 -2.47 -13.55
C LEU A 30 -15.43 -1.51 -14.61
N ASN A 31 -16.22 -0.49 -14.94
CA ASN A 31 -15.75 0.62 -15.75
C ASN A 31 -15.06 1.67 -14.87
N GLU A 32 -14.34 2.59 -15.51
CA GLU A 32 -13.55 3.60 -14.81
C GLU A 32 -14.42 4.52 -13.93
N ASP A 33 -15.62 4.85 -14.37
CA ASP A 33 -16.53 5.74 -13.62
C ASP A 33 -17.03 5.07 -12.34
N ARG A 34 -17.40 3.79 -12.39
CA ARG A 34 -17.80 3.04 -11.21
C ARG A 34 -16.62 2.81 -10.26
N ALA A 35 -15.43 2.56 -10.81
CA ALA A 35 -14.21 2.47 -10.01
C ALA A 35 -13.91 3.79 -9.29
N LYS A 36 -14.02 4.94 -9.97
CA LYS A 36 -13.86 6.28 -9.37
C LYS A 36 -14.83 6.50 -8.22
N GLU A 37 -16.10 6.13 -8.39
CA GLU A 37 -17.12 6.27 -7.36
C GLU A 37 -16.77 5.43 -6.12
N ILE A 38 -16.51 4.13 -6.30
CA ILE A 38 -16.21 3.23 -5.18
C ILE A 38 -14.92 3.64 -4.48
N VAL A 39 -13.86 3.92 -5.25
CA VAL A 39 -12.59 4.41 -4.70
C VAL A 39 -12.82 5.72 -3.95
N GLY A 40 -13.67 6.62 -4.46
CA GLY A 40 -14.06 7.86 -3.78
C GLY A 40 -14.77 7.61 -2.44
N ILE A 41 -15.70 6.65 -2.39
CA ILE A 41 -16.41 6.26 -1.16
C ILE A 41 -15.43 5.67 -0.13
N LEU A 42 -14.62 4.69 -0.55
CA LEU A 42 -13.64 4.05 0.33
C LEU A 42 -12.59 5.07 0.81
N LEU A 43 -12.05 5.90 -0.08
CA LEU A 43 -11.14 6.98 0.29
C LEU A 43 -11.78 8.00 1.21
N SER A 44 -13.05 8.34 1.03
CA SER A 44 -13.75 9.30 1.90
C SER A 44 -14.02 8.72 3.28
N LYS A 45 -14.34 7.42 3.35
CA LYS A 45 -14.66 6.75 4.62
C LYS A 45 -13.41 6.43 5.44
N PHE A 46 -12.37 5.93 4.78
CA PHE A 46 -11.07 5.72 5.39
C PHE A 46 -10.19 6.96 5.30
N ALA A 47 -10.81 8.11 5.00
CA ALA A 47 -10.17 9.38 4.71
C ALA A 47 -9.04 9.62 5.67
N ILE A 48 -7.88 9.58 5.03
CA ILE A 48 -6.57 10.02 5.42
C ILE A 48 -6.73 11.44 6.01
N LYS A 49 -7.20 11.57 7.26
CA LYS A 49 -7.17 12.85 8.04
C LYS A 49 -5.74 13.42 8.13
N LYS A 50 -4.75 12.69 7.60
CA LYS A 50 -3.33 12.99 7.53
C LYS A 50 -2.77 12.96 6.10
N ALA A 51 -3.58 13.23 5.06
CA ALA A 51 -3.07 13.52 3.71
C ALA A 51 -2.39 14.91 3.70
N LYS A 52 -1.37 15.06 4.55
CA LYS A 52 -0.47 16.19 4.59
C LYS A 52 0.92 15.62 4.24
N LYS A 53 1.33 15.86 2.99
CA LYS A 53 2.72 16.04 2.55
C LYS A 53 3.62 14.88 2.08
N SER A 54 3.16 13.64 1.85
CA SER A 54 4.16 12.61 1.47
C SER A 54 3.86 11.73 0.26
N LEU A 55 2.79 12.07 -0.44
CA LEU A 55 2.27 11.34 -1.58
C LEU A 55 2.88 11.84 -2.92
N LEU A 56 3.47 13.05 -2.92
CA LEU A 56 4.15 13.73 -4.04
C LEU A 56 5.40 13.07 -4.65
N LYS A 57 5.88 11.94 -4.14
CA LYS A 57 7.14 11.35 -4.64
C LYS A 57 6.95 10.15 -5.57
N PHE A 58 5.75 10.01 -6.12
CA PHE A 58 5.41 8.88 -6.97
C PHE A 58 4.73 9.31 -8.27
N VAL A 59 5.51 9.26 -9.37
CA VAL A 59 5.20 9.01 -10.81
C VAL A 59 6.48 9.38 -11.59
N PRO A 60 6.88 8.68 -12.67
CA PRO A 60 7.24 7.27 -12.80
C PRO A 60 8.76 7.11 -13.08
N GLY A 61 9.30 5.90 -12.92
CA GLY A 61 10.74 5.59 -13.10
C GLY A 61 11.34 4.93 -11.87
N ILE A 62 11.04 3.64 -11.70
CA ILE A 62 11.71 2.65 -10.84
C ILE A 62 12.70 3.25 -9.82
N GLY A 63 12.27 3.64 -8.61
CA GLY A 63 13.29 4.06 -7.64
C GLY A 63 12.93 4.71 -6.30
N ASN A 64 11.67 5.03 -6.01
CA ASN A 64 11.35 5.85 -4.83
C ASN A 64 10.28 5.27 -3.89
N LEU A 65 10.17 3.93 -3.74
CA LEU A 65 9.13 3.22 -2.95
C LEU A 65 8.96 3.62 -1.49
N LEU A 66 9.83 4.46 -0.93
CA LEU A 66 9.84 4.72 0.49
C LEU A 66 10.10 6.18 0.79
N THR A 67 9.07 6.97 0.54
CA THR A 67 9.02 8.36 0.90
C THR A 67 8.14 8.51 2.13
N SER A 68 8.83 8.52 3.27
CA SER A 68 8.33 8.42 4.64
C SER A 68 7.66 7.08 4.98
N ALA A 69 8.03 6.51 6.13
CA ALA A 69 7.44 5.26 6.63
C ALA A 69 5.91 5.37 6.70
N THR A 70 5.41 6.50 7.19
CA THR A 70 3.98 6.76 7.37
C THR A 70 3.18 6.67 6.07
N THR A 71 3.67 7.21 4.95
CA THR A 71 2.95 7.18 3.66
C THR A 71 2.80 5.78 3.10
N PHE A 72 3.85 4.96 3.23
CA PHE A 72 3.82 3.58 2.73
C PHE A 72 2.83 2.74 3.54
N ALA A 73 2.76 2.94 4.85
CA ALA A 73 1.81 2.24 5.69
C ALA A 73 0.36 2.58 5.33
N GLU A 74 0.07 3.86 5.07
CA GLU A 74 -1.26 4.32 4.64
C GLU A 74 -1.63 3.79 3.25
N THR A 75 -0.69 3.85 2.30
CA THR A 75 -0.91 3.32 0.94
C THR A 75 -1.16 1.81 0.96
N TYR A 76 -0.36 1.07 1.75
CA TYR A 76 -0.53 -0.38 1.88
C TYR A 76 -1.85 -0.77 2.55
N ALA A 77 -2.23 -0.04 3.61
CA ALA A 77 -3.51 -0.25 4.27
C ALA A 77 -4.69 0.01 3.32
N LEU A 78 -4.62 1.06 2.49
CA LEU A 78 -5.66 1.34 1.51
C LEU A 78 -5.77 0.26 0.43
N LEU A 79 -4.65 -0.20 -0.13
CA LEU A 79 -4.67 -1.30 -1.11
C LEU A 79 -5.22 -2.60 -0.50
N THR A 80 -4.93 -2.85 0.78
CA THR A 80 -5.51 -3.98 1.52
C THR A 80 -7.03 -3.86 1.62
N ILE A 81 -7.56 -2.64 1.78
CA ILE A 81 -9.00 -2.40 1.77
C ILE A 81 -9.63 -2.66 0.41
N PHE A 82 -8.97 -2.26 -0.69
CA PHE A 82 -9.47 -2.57 -2.02
C PHE A 82 -9.55 -4.07 -2.25
N GLN A 83 -8.52 -4.81 -1.86
CA GLN A 83 -8.51 -6.26 -1.92
C GLN A 83 -9.65 -6.85 -1.07
N LYS A 84 -9.78 -6.40 0.18
CA LYS A 84 -10.80 -6.91 1.10
C LYS A 84 -12.21 -6.57 0.66
N TYR A 85 -12.43 -5.42 0.05
CA TYR A 85 -13.70 -5.04 -0.55
C TYR A 85 -14.17 -6.10 -1.56
N PHE A 86 -13.28 -6.55 -2.45
CA PHE A 86 -13.62 -7.61 -3.40
C PHE A 86 -13.75 -8.98 -2.73
N GLU A 87 -12.89 -9.33 -1.77
CA GLU A 87 -12.99 -10.60 -1.02
C GLU A 87 -14.30 -10.74 -0.24
N THR A 88 -14.87 -9.63 0.24
CA THR A 88 -16.15 -9.61 0.96
C THR A 88 -17.35 -9.42 0.03
N GLY A 89 -17.19 -9.67 -1.28
CA GLY A 89 -18.30 -9.64 -2.24
C GLY A 89 -18.64 -8.26 -2.78
N ALA A 90 -17.75 -7.27 -2.66
CA ALA A 90 -17.89 -5.93 -3.22
C ALA A 90 -19.11 -5.13 -2.68
N ALA A 91 -19.49 -5.37 -1.42
CA ALA A 91 -20.58 -4.65 -0.75
C ALA A 91 -20.12 -3.33 -0.13
N LEU A 92 -21.00 -2.32 -0.17
CA LEU A 92 -20.81 -0.99 0.42
C LEU A 92 -21.81 -0.69 1.54
N GLU A 93 -22.39 -1.73 2.12
CA GLU A 93 -23.32 -1.60 3.24
C GLU A 93 -22.54 -1.28 4.54
N GLU A 94 -23.22 -0.63 5.50
CA GLU A 94 -22.60 -0.13 6.73
C GLU A 94 -21.83 -1.20 7.54
N PRO A 95 -22.34 -2.43 7.75
CA PRO A 95 -21.61 -3.47 8.48
C PRO A 95 -20.26 -3.82 7.84
N GLU A 96 -20.23 -3.97 6.53
CA GLU A 96 -19.06 -4.32 5.72
C GLU A 96 -18.07 -3.17 5.74
N LEU A 97 -18.56 -1.94 5.59
CA LEU A 97 -17.73 -0.75 5.68
C LEU A 97 -17.11 -0.56 7.07
N LYS A 98 -17.77 -0.99 8.16
CA LYS A 98 -17.20 -1.01 9.52
C LYS A 98 -16.15 -2.11 9.69
N ALA A 99 -16.37 -3.28 9.09
CA ALA A 99 -15.38 -4.35 9.09
C ALA A 99 -14.10 -3.92 8.35
N LEU A 100 -14.25 -3.26 7.21
CA LEU A 100 -13.15 -2.66 6.45
C LEU A 100 -12.40 -1.60 7.29
N GLU A 101 -13.09 -0.78 8.06
CA GLU A 101 -12.44 0.21 8.94
C GLU A 101 -11.49 -0.43 9.95
N LYS A 102 -11.94 -1.50 10.61
CA LYS A 102 -11.12 -2.26 11.57
C LYS A 102 -9.90 -2.89 10.90
N ILE A 103 -10.08 -3.42 9.68
CA ILE A 103 -8.98 -3.98 8.89
C ILE A 103 -7.97 -2.88 8.53
N TYR A 104 -8.46 -1.69 8.15
CA TYR A 104 -7.61 -0.56 7.79
C TYR A 104 -6.74 -0.15 8.97
N GLU A 105 -7.33 0.05 10.15
CA GLU A 105 -6.58 0.43 11.36
C GLU A 105 -5.56 -0.63 11.77
N THR A 106 -5.97 -1.90 11.76
CA THR A 106 -5.10 -3.02 12.08
C THR A 106 -3.92 -3.10 11.13
N THR A 107 -4.18 -2.98 9.82
CA THR A 107 -3.15 -3.03 8.77
C THR A 107 -2.20 -1.84 8.91
N LEU A 108 -2.73 -0.64 9.07
CA LEU A 108 -1.94 0.58 9.26
C LEU A 108 -1.00 0.46 10.47
N ASN A 109 -1.50 -0.04 11.60
CA ASN A 109 -0.73 -0.23 12.81
C ASN A 109 0.35 -1.32 12.64
N ASN A 110 0.00 -2.45 12.03
CA ASN A 110 0.94 -3.54 11.77
C ASN A 110 2.04 -3.10 10.81
N THR A 111 1.71 -2.36 9.76
CA THR A 111 2.71 -1.84 8.81
C THR A 111 3.63 -0.81 9.48
N LYS A 112 3.09 0.09 10.33
CA LYS A 112 3.92 1.00 11.13
C LYS A 112 4.86 0.26 12.07
N LYS A 113 4.38 -0.77 12.77
CA LYS A 113 5.21 -1.63 13.64
C LYS A 113 6.31 -2.33 12.83
N PHE A 114 5.95 -2.93 11.69
CA PHE A 114 6.89 -3.58 10.80
C PHE A 114 7.97 -2.63 10.30
N GLN A 115 7.60 -1.41 9.89
CA GLN A 115 8.57 -0.40 9.44
C GLN A 115 9.54 0.06 10.52
N ASN A 116 9.09 0.10 11.78
CA ASN A 116 9.93 0.43 12.91
C ASN A 116 10.74 -0.78 13.42
N SER A 117 10.53 -1.96 12.84
CA SER A 117 11.23 -3.18 13.27
C SER A 117 12.70 -3.22 12.80
N PRO A 118 13.59 -3.88 13.54
CA PRO A 118 14.97 -4.10 13.11
C PRO A 118 15.07 -4.81 11.76
N LEU A 119 14.14 -5.72 11.47
CA LEU A 119 14.06 -6.45 10.20
C LEU A 119 13.93 -5.48 9.01
N PHE A 120 12.99 -4.54 9.10
CA PHE A 120 12.78 -3.57 8.04
C PHE A 120 13.98 -2.62 7.87
N GLN A 121 14.64 -2.26 8.97
CA GLN A 121 15.86 -1.45 8.90
C GLN A 121 17.00 -2.18 8.19
N GLN A 122 17.14 -3.49 8.41
CA GLN A 122 18.09 -4.32 7.69
C GLN A 122 17.74 -4.42 6.20
N TYR A 123 16.47 -4.69 5.87
CA TYR A 123 15.97 -4.66 4.49
C TYR A 123 16.29 -3.32 3.80
N ARG A 124 16.05 -2.18 4.47
CA ARG A 124 16.32 -0.85 3.94
C ARG A 124 17.80 -0.63 3.64
N LYS A 125 18.69 -1.10 4.53
CA LYS A 125 20.15 -1.05 4.30
C LYS A 125 20.54 -1.86 3.06
N LEU A 126 20.01 -3.08 2.90
CA LEU A 126 20.27 -3.93 1.73
C LEU A 126 19.78 -3.26 0.44
N GLN A 127 18.58 -2.68 0.46
CA GLN A 127 18.01 -1.98 -0.69
C GLN A 127 18.87 -0.77 -1.11
N LEU A 128 19.38 0.00 -0.14
CA LEU A 128 20.28 1.13 -0.41
C LEU A 128 21.61 0.66 -1.02
N LYS A 129 22.19 -0.44 -0.51
CA LYS A 129 23.39 -1.04 -1.11
C LYS A 129 23.15 -1.45 -2.56
N TYR A 130 22.03 -2.10 -2.84
CA TYR A 130 21.67 -2.52 -4.19
C TYR A 130 21.47 -1.31 -5.12
N LYS A 131 20.72 -0.30 -4.69
CA LYS A 131 20.48 0.93 -5.47
C LYS A 131 21.77 1.68 -5.79
N ASN A 132 22.69 1.73 -4.84
CA ASN A 132 24.00 2.34 -5.00
C ASN A 132 25.00 1.44 -5.75
N LYS A 133 24.53 0.32 -6.32
CA LYS A 133 25.33 -0.68 -7.05
C LYS A 133 26.50 -1.25 -6.24
N ILE A 134 26.40 -1.20 -4.91
CA ILE A 134 27.37 -1.78 -3.97
C ILE A 134 27.24 -3.30 -3.95
N ILE A 135 26.02 -3.81 -4.14
CA ILE A 135 25.73 -5.25 -4.27
C ILE A 135 24.94 -5.49 -5.56
N THR A 136 25.12 -6.68 -6.13
CA THR A 136 24.41 -7.15 -7.32
C THR A 136 22.98 -7.60 -7.00
N SER A 137 22.15 -7.81 -8.03
CA SER A 137 20.78 -8.31 -7.86
C SER A 137 20.77 -9.69 -7.21
N LYS A 138 21.75 -10.55 -7.53
CA LYS A 138 21.87 -11.90 -6.97
C LYS A 138 22.20 -11.85 -5.48
N GLU A 139 23.18 -11.04 -5.09
CA GLU A 139 23.56 -10.85 -3.68
C GLU A 139 22.44 -10.21 -2.86
N PHE A 140 21.69 -9.29 -3.46
CA PHE A 140 20.50 -8.71 -2.83
C PHE A 140 19.45 -9.80 -2.56
N GLN A 141 19.10 -10.62 -3.56
CA GLN A 141 18.13 -11.72 -3.39
C GLN A 141 18.56 -12.70 -2.29
N GLN A 142 19.81 -13.15 -2.30
CA GLN A 142 20.34 -14.05 -1.27
C GLN A 142 20.28 -13.43 0.13
N SER A 143 20.59 -12.15 0.25
CA SER A 143 20.51 -11.43 1.54
C SER A 143 19.07 -11.30 2.04
N ILE A 144 18.08 -11.16 1.14
CA ILE A 144 16.66 -11.16 1.51
C ILE A 144 16.21 -12.55 1.97
N GLU A 145 16.59 -13.62 1.28
CA GLU A 145 16.25 -14.98 1.69
C GLU A 145 16.81 -15.32 3.07
N GLN A 146 18.06 -14.95 3.35
CA GLN A 146 18.67 -15.12 4.67
C GLN A 146 17.93 -14.33 5.75
N LEU A 147 17.53 -13.09 5.44
CA LEU A 147 16.80 -12.22 6.36
C LEU A 147 15.40 -12.77 6.70
N LEU A 148 14.74 -13.42 5.74
CA LEU A 148 13.44 -14.05 5.96
C LEU A 148 13.55 -15.37 6.72
N ASN A 149 14.58 -16.17 6.47
CA ASN A 149 14.80 -17.48 7.12
C ASN A 149 15.30 -17.37 8.56
N GLN A 150 15.68 -16.18 9.03
CA GLN A 150 16.04 -15.91 10.43
C GLN A 150 14.81 -15.70 11.34
N GLN A 151 13.58 -15.68 10.81
CA GLN A 151 12.35 -15.67 11.61
C GLN A 151 11.79 -17.08 11.80
N PRO A 152 11.24 -17.42 13.00
CA PRO A 152 10.53 -18.69 13.19
C PRO A 152 9.33 -18.78 12.22
N PRO A 153 8.88 -20.00 11.88
CA PRO A 153 7.85 -20.21 10.87
C PRO A 153 6.59 -19.39 11.17
N LYS A 154 6.07 -18.76 10.11
CA LYS A 154 4.84 -17.96 10.11
C LYS A 154 3.69 -18.78 10.74
N PRO A 155 2.88 -18.22 11.66
CA PRO A 155 1.65 -18.91 12.07
C PRO A 155 0.79 -19.10 10.81
N THR A 156 0.46 -20.36 10.55
CA THR A 156 -0.48 -20.80 9.52
C THR A 156 -1.82 -20.06 9.70
N PRO A 157 -2.53 -19.71 8.61
CA PRO A 157 -3.87 -19.10 8.69
C PRO A 157 -4.83 -19.87 9.59
#